data_AF-A0A959AKS8-F1
#
_entry.id   AF-A0A959AKS8-F1
#
_cell.length_a   1.000
_cell.length_b   1.000
_cell.length_c   1.000
_cell.angle_alpha   90.00
_cell.angle_beta   90.00
_cell.angle_gamma   90.00
#
_symmetry.space_group_name_H-M   'P 1'
#
loop_
_entity.id
_entity.type
_entity.pdbx_description
1 polymer ?
#
loop_
_entity_poly.entity_id
_entity_poly.type
_entity_poly.pdbx_seq_one_letter_code
_entity_poly.pdbx_strand_id
1 'polypeptide(L)'
;KTFIIRGDNPQGRLGAFREILDKNGIRYGEAGAAGSLRAYNYQSGQEETILVQPEDLLISTYQPMSVLAQVLLEPEPELEDTLTYDITAWALPYAYGLKAYASRERMEPASPVKAVPYANTLENIRQPYAYLSEWSSMADARFLAALLQNGIKARFATGPFTVDGRQYEAGTLVFTLADNRK
;
A
#
# COMPACT_ATOMS: atom_id res chain seq x y z
N LYS A 1 -15.63 12.78 -8.07
CA LYS A 1 -15.26 11.37 -7.91
C LYS A 1 -14.58 11.20 -6.56
N THR A 2 -14.69 10.02 -5.96
CA THR A 2 -13.90 9.63 -4.79
C THR A 2 -13.22 8.31 -5.08
N PHE A 3 -11.93 8.23 -4.81
CA PHE A 3 -11.16 7.00 -4.86
C PHE A 3 -11.00 6.44 -3.45
N ILE A 4 -11.12 5.13 -3.31
CA ILE A 4 -11.08 4.40 -2.05
C ILE A 4 -9.95 3.39 -2.14
N ILE A 5 -8.96 3.47 -1.26
CA ILE A 5 -7.90 2.46 -1.14
C ILE A 5 -8.15 1.69 0.15
N ARG A 6 -8.21 0.36 0.06
CA ARG A 6 -8.49 -0.46 1.24
C ARG A 6 -7.42 -0.32 2.31
N GLY A 7 -7.84 -0.20 3.57
CA GLY A 7 -6.93 -0.14 4.73
C GLY A 7 -6.15 -1.44 4.96
N ASP A 8 -6.67 -2.57 4.49
CA ASP A 8 -6.07 -3.91 4.62
C ASP A 8 -4.92 -4.20 3.63
N ASN A 9 -4.58 -3.25 2.76
CA ASN A 9 -3.43 -3.37 1.88
C ASN A 9 -2.11 -3.43 2.68
N PRO A 10 -1.06 -4.10 2.15
CA PRO A 10 0.23 -4.14 2.80
C PRO A 10 0.76 -2.74 3.12
N GLN A 11 1.14 -2.52 4.39
CA GLN A 11 1.49 -1.18 4.89
C GLN A 11 2.66 -0.54 4.14
N GLY A 12 3.63 -1.32 3.67
CA GLY A 12 4.73 -0.82 2.83
C GLY A 12 4.26 -0.27 1.48
N ARG A 13 3.23 -0.87 0.87
CA ARG A 13 2.62 -0.38 -0.39
C ARG A 13 1.78 0.86 -0.15
N LEU A 14 0.97 0.87 0.92
CA LEU A 14 0.20 2.05 1.33
C LEU A 14 1.11 3.24 1.65
N GLY A 15 2.22 3.00 2.35
CA GLY A 15 3.22 4.02 2.65
C GLY A 15 3.82 4.64 1.39
N ALA A 16 4.28 3.81 0.44
CA ALA A 16 4.85 4.30 -0.82
C ALA A 16 3.83 5.06 -1.68
N PHE A 17 2.57 4.60 -1.70
CA PHE A 17 1.48 5.29 -2.38
C PHE A 17 1.19 6.66 -1.75
N ARG A 18 1.07 6.72 -0.42
CA ARG A 18 0.89 7.97 0.33
C ARG A 18 2.03 8.95 0.08
N GLU A 19 3.27 8.49 0.03
CA GLU A 19 4.44 9.31 -0.27
C GLU A 19 4.33 9.99 -1.65
N ILE A 20 3.82 9.28 -2.67
CA ILE A 20 3.56 9.87 -3.98
C ILE A 20 2.43 10.92 -3.91
N LEU A 21 1.36 10.66 -3.17
CA LEU A 21 0.29 11.65 -2.99
C LEU A 21 0.80 12.91 -2.29
N ASP A 22 1.58 12.75 -1.22
CA ASP A 22 2.18 13.85 -0.45
C ASP A 22 3.11 14.70 -1.33
N LYS A 23 4.00 14.06 -2.10
CA LYS A 23 4.91 14.73 -3.05
C LYS A 23 4.18 15.55 -4.11
N ASN A 24 2.96 15.14 -4.47
CA ASN A 24 2.12 15.81 -5.46
C ASN A 24 1.06 16.73 -4.84
N GLY A 25 1.07 16.92 -3.52
CA GLY A 25 0.10 17.75 -2.81
C GLY A 25 -1.35 17.26 -2.90
N ILE A 26 -1.55 15.96 -3.18
CA ILE A 26 -2.87 15.35 -3.24
C ILE A 26 -3.32 15.03 -1.83
N ARG A 27 -4.43 15.64 -1.41
CA ARG A 27 -5.04 15.44 -0.10
C ARG A 27 -5.78 14.12 -0.06
N TYR A 28 -5.58 13.38 1.03
CA TYR A 28 -6.26 12.13 1.35
C TYR A 28 -6.53 12.06 2.85
N GLY A 29 -7.40 11.15 3.27
CA GLY A 29 -7.68 10.92 4.68
C GLY A 29 -8.42 9.61 4.91
N GLU A 30 -8.65 9.26 6.17
CA GLU A 30 -9.43 8.08 6.52
C GLU A 30 -10.92 8.36 6.34
N ALA A 31 -11.68 7.34 5.95
CA ALA A 31 -13.13 7.43 5.84
C ALA A 31 -13.78 7.79 7.19
N GLY A 32 -13.25 7.24 8.29
CA GLY A 32 -13.68 7.53 9.66
C GLY A 32 -15.07 7.00 10.04
N ALA A 33 -15.89 6.59 9.07
CA ALA A 33 -17.17 5.94 9.28
C ALA A 33 -17.44 4.95 8.14
N ALA A 34 -18.25 3.93 8.45
CA ALA A 34 -18.70 2.99 7.43
C ALA A 34 -19.75 3.65 6.51
N GLY A 35 -19.67 3.36 5.22
CA GLY A 35 -20.60 3.89 4.22
C GLY A 35 -20.74 2.95 3.04
N SER A 36 -21.91 2.94 2.41
CA SER A 36 -22.15 2.18 1.19
C SER A 36 -22.12 3.12 -0.01
N LEU A 37 -21.44 2.73 -1.08
CA LEU A 37 -21.43 3.48 -2.33
C LEU A 37 -21.18 2.57 -3.53
N ARG A 38 -21.64 3.00 -4.70
CA ARG A 38 -21.38 2.27 -5.95
C ARG A 38 -20.02 2.67 -6.49
N ALA A 39 -19.16 1.69 -6.74
CA ALA A 39 -17.80 1.92 -7.17
C ALA A 39 -17.33 0.89 -8.19
N TYR A 40 -16.44 1.32 -9.08
CA TYR A 40 -15.66 0.45 -9.95
C TYR A 40 -14.53 -0.20 -9.14
N ASN A 41 -14.43 -1.53 -9.20
CA ASN A 41 -13.38 -2.30 -8.55
C ASN A 41 -12.18 -2.48 -9.49
N TYR A 42 -10.99 -2.07 -9.05
CA TYR A 42 -9.76 -2.12 -9.86
C TYR A 42 -9.35 -3.57 -10.15
N GLN A 43 -9.57 -4.50 -9.23
CA GLN A 43 -9.20 -5.90 -9.42
C GLN A 43 -10.12 -6.64 -10.39
N SER A 44 -11.43 -6.45 -10.27
CA SER A 44 -12.42 -7.20 -11.07
C SER A 44 -12.80 -6.49 -12.37
N GLY A 45 -12.57 -5.19 -12.47
CA GLY A 45 -12.99 -4.37 -13.60
C GLY A 45 -14.51 -4.16 -13.68
N GLN A 46 -15.23 -4.35 -12.58
CA GLN A 46 -16.70 -4.27 -12.53
C GLN A 46 -17.17 -3.20 -11.57
N GLU A 47 -18.34 -2.61 -11.86
CA GLU A 47 -19.05 -1.80 -10.87
C GLU A 47 -19.78 -2.69 -9.86
N GLU A 48 -19.56 -2.41 -8.58
CA GLU A 48 -20.25 -3.07 -7.48
C GLU A 48 -20.55 -2.09 -6.35
N THR A 49 -21.53 -2.45 -5.52
CA THR A 49 -21.77 -1.71 -4.28
C THR A 49 -20.79 -2.21 -3.23
N ILE A 50 -19.97 -1.30 -2.70
CA ILE A 50 -18.99 -1.62 -1.66
C ILE A 50 -19.40 -1.04 -0.32
N LEU A 51 -18.94 -1.69 0.75
CA LEU A 51 -18.92 -1.12 2.09
C LEU A 51 -17.53 -0.55 2.36
N VAL A 52 -17.46 0.77 2.43
CA VAL A 52 -16.28 1.51 2.91
C VAL A 52 -16.13 1.28 4.40
N GLN A 53 -14.91 0.99 4.83
CA GLN A 53 -14.55 0.79 6.23
C GLN A 53 -13.89 2.06 6.79
N PRO A 54 -13.99 2.34 8.11
CA PRO A 54 -13.40 3.54 8.71
C PRO A 54 -11.90 3.74 8.41
N GLU A 55 -11.14 2.65 8.31
CA GLU A 55 -9.72 2.59 8.01
C GLU A 55 -9.36 2.76 6.52
N ASP A 56 -10.36 2.76 5.62
CA ASP A 56 -10.14 2.95 4.20
C ASP A 56 -9.67 4.38 3.91
N LEU A 57 -8.72 4.50 2.98
CA LEU A 57 -8.17 5.77 2.55
C LEU A 57 -9.06 6.37 1.47
N LEU A 58 -9.57 7.57 1.70
CA LEU A 58 -10.38 8.32 0.74
C LEU A 58 -9.56 9.45 0.09
N ILE A 59 -9.67 9.53 -1.23
CA ILE A 59 -9.14 10.61 -2.05
C ILE A 59 -10.31 11.23 -2.83
N SER A 60 -10.86 12.32 -2.29
CA SER A 60 -11.88 13.11 -2.97
C SER A 60 -11.23 13.97 -4.06
N THR A 61 -11.77 13.97 -5.28
CA THR A 61 -11.30 14.88 -6.33
C THR A 61 -11.77 16.32 -6.11
N TYR A 62 -12.56 16.60 -5.06
CA TYR A 62 -12.98 17.96 -4.70
C TYR A 62 -11.88 18.70 -3.94
N GLN A 63 -10.74 18.87 -4.61
CA GLN A 63 -9.54 19.49 -4.08
C GLN A 63 -8.78 20.25 -5.18
N PRO A 64 -7.84 21.16 -4.83
CA PRO A 64 -7.08 21.93 -5.82
C PRO A 64 -6.38 21.05 -6.86
N MET A 65 -5.82 19.90 -6.44
CA MET A 65 -5.16 18.93 -7.32
C MET A 65 -6.11 17.94 -8.01
N SER A 66 -7.36 18.35 -8.30
CA SER A 66 -8.41 17.49 -8.87
C SER A 66 -7.98 16.76 -10.15
N VAL A 67 -7.48 17.52 -11.14
CA VAL A 67 -7.10 16.96 -12.45
C VAL A 67 -5.97 15.95 -12.31
N LEU A 68 -4.94 16.28 -11.54
CA LEU A 68 -3.82 15.37 -11.31
C LEU A 68 -4.27 14.12 -10.55
N ALA A 69 -5.10 14.28 -9.51
CA ALA A 69 -5.63 13.15 -8.76
C ALA A 69 -6.49 12.24 -9.64
N GLN A 70 -7.28 12.79 -10.56
CA GLN A 70 -8.01 12.00 -11.56
C GLN A 70 -7.06 11.26 -12.49
N VAL A 71 -6.11 11.94 -13.12
CA VAL A 71 -5.16 11.30 -14.05
C VAL A 71 -4.37 10.17 -13.38
N LEU A 72 -3.92 10.37 -12.14
CA LEU A 72 -3.13 9.37 -11.42
C LEU A 72 -3.95 8.21 -10.86
N LEU A 73 -5.27 8.37 -10.70
CA LEU A 73 -6.11 7.37 -10.04
C LEU A 73 -7.13 6.75 -10.98
N GLU A 74 -7.49 7.35 -12.12
CA GLU A 74 -8.54 6.83 -13.00
C GLU A 74 -8.23 5.41 -13.48
N PRO A 75 -9.13 4.43 -13.24
CA PRO A 75 -8.89 3.05 -13.65
C PRO A 75 -8.95 2.87 -15.18
N GLU A 76 -9.81 3.65 -15.85
CA GLU A 76 -10.02 3.63 -17.30
C GLU A 76 -9.99 5.07 -17.83
N PRO A 77 -8.83 5.57 -18.30
CA PRO A 77 -8.75 6.91 -18.89
C PRO A 77 -9.41 6.91 -20.28
N GLU A 78 -10.32 7.86 -20.52
CA GLU A 78 -10.83 8.14 -21.87
C GLU A 78 -9.75 8.87 -22.68
N LEU A 79 -9.43 8.37 -23.88
CA LEU A 79 -8.43 8.94 -24.77
C LEU A 79 -9.14 9.53 -26.01
N GLU A 80 -8.98 10.83 -26.25
CA GLU A 80 -9.72 11.53 -27.32
C GLU A 80 -9.09 11.39 -28.72
N ASP A 81 -7.85 10.93 -28.88
CA ASP A 81 -7.21 10.79 -30.22
C ASP A 81 -6.11 9.72 -30.27
N THR A 82 -5.53 9.49 -31.45
CA THR A 82 -4.55 8.44 -31.80
C THR A 82 -3.07 8.87 -31.71
N LEU A 83 -2.77 10.12 -31.33
CA LEU A 83 -1.39 10.60 -31.12
C LEU A 83 -0.81 10.22 -29.74
N THR A 84 -1.30 9.13 -29.16
CA THR A 84 -1.46 8.97 -27.70
C THR A 84 -0.53 7.95 -27.07
N TYR A 85 0.55 7.57 -27.77
CA TYR A 85 1.47 6.54 -27.31
C TYR A 85 2.32 6.92 -26.08
N ASP A 86 2.23 8.18 -25.59
CA ASP A 86 3.07 8.71 -24.51
C ASP A 86 2.32 9.34 -23.31
N ILE A 87 0.99 9.23 -23.19
CA ILE A 87 0.23 10.03 -22.18
C ILE A 87 -0.59 9.17 -21.19
N THR A 88 -0.64 7.85 -21.34
CA THR A 88 -1.34 7.01 -20.35
C THR A 88 -0.50 6.89 -19.07
N ALA A 89 -0.82 7.69 -18.04
CA ALA A 89 -0.38 7.39 -16.69
C ALA A 89 -1.11 6.12 -16.23
N TRP A 90 -0.37 5.04 -15.99
CA TRP A 90 -0.94 3.85 -15.37
C TRP A 90 -1.48 4.24 -13.99
N ALA A 91 -2.76 3.97 -13.74
CA ALA A 91 -3.41 4.30 -12.47
C ALA A 91 -2.56 3.78 -11.31
N LEU A 92 -2.18 4.68 -10.39
CA LEU A 92 -1.29 4.37 -9.28
C LEU A 92 -1.74 3.14 -8.46
N PRO A 93 -3.05 2.89 -8.23
CA PRO A 93 -3.46 1.68 -7.54
C PRO A 93 -2.99 0.38 -8.23
N TYR A 94 -2.93 0.34 -9.56
CA TYR A 94 -2.35 -0.79 -10.29
C TYR A 94 -0.84 -0.88 -10.11
N ALA A 95 -0.14 0.25 -10.26
CA ALA A 95 1.33 0.29 -10.14
C ALA A 95 1.82 -0.17 -8.76
N TYR A 96 1.05 0.11 -7.71
CA TYR A 96 1.35 -0.31 -6.34
C TYR A 96 0.69 -1.63 -5.94
N GLY A 97 -0.11 -2.26 -6.81
CA GLY A 97 -0.83 -3.50 -6.52
C GLY A 97 -1.76 -3.38 -5.30
N LEU A 98 -2.56 -2.30 -5.26
CA LEU A 98 -3.47 -1.96 -4.17
C LEU A 98 -4.90 -2.39 -4.48
N LYS A 99 -5.58 -2.99 -3.49
CA LYS A 99 -7.04 -3.11 -3.46
C LYS A 99 -7.67 -1.73 -3.40
N ALA A 100 -8.41 -1.36 -4.44
CA ALA A 100 -8.89 -0.01 -4.62
C ALA A 100 -10.21 0.03 -5.40
N TYR A 101 -10.93 1.14 -5.24
CA TYR A 101 -12.21 1.39 -5.86
C TYR A 101 -12.34 2.84 -6.31
N ALA A 102 -13.06 3.08 -7.40
CA ALA A 102 -13.32 4.41 -7.94
C ALA A 102 -14.83 4.65 -8.00
N SER A 103 -15.30 5.71 -7.37
CA SER A 103 -16.72 6.08 -7.40
C SER A 103 -16.94 7.43 -8.04
N ARG A 104 -18.06 7.53 -8.76
CA ARG A 104 -18.59 8.79 -9.27
C ARG A 104 -19.20 9.63 -8.14
N GLU A 105 -19.64 8.98 -7.07
CA GLU A 105 -20.20 9.62 -5.89
C GLU A 105 -19.11 10.39 -5.13
N ARG A 106 -19.54 11.44 -4.42
CA ARG A 106 -18.66 12.25 -3.58
C ARG A 106 -18.75 11.76 -2.14
N MET A 107 -17.60 11.36 -1.61
CA MET A 107 -17.40 11.09 -0.19
C MET A 107 -16.12 11.80 0.25
N GLU A 108 -16.19 12.53 1.36
CA GLU A 108 -15.06 13.27 1.93
C GLU A 108 -14.43 12.48 3.08
N PRO A 109 -13.10 12.52 3.25
CA PRO A 109 -12.44 11.93 4.41
C PRO A 109 -12.85 12.65 5.69
N ALA A 110 -13.00 11.90 6.78
CA ALA A 110 -13.37 12.44 8.09
C ALA A 110 -12.19 13.12 8.79
N SER A 111 -10.98 12.58 8.61
CA SER A 111 -9.76 13.14 9.18
C SER A 111 -8.53 12.83 8.33
N PRO A 112 -7.49 13.67 8.38
CA PRO A 112 -6.18 13.31 7.85
C PRO A 112 -5.69 12.00 8.46
N VAL A 113 -4.95 11.20 7.67
CA VAL A 113 -4.30 10.00 8.19
C VAL A 113 -3.32 10.41 9.28
N LYS A 114 -3.48 9.86 10.48
CA LYS A 114 -2.49 10.07 11.54
C LYS A 114 -1.28 9.21 11.23
N ALA A 115 -0.12 9.83 11.08
CA ALA A 115 1.13 9.10 11.08
C ALA A 115 1.27 8.38 12.43
N VAL A 116 1.17 7.06 12.43
CA VAL A 116 1.46 6.26 13.62
C VAL A 116 2.99 6.22 13.72
N PRO A 117 3.59 6.80 14.76
CA PRO A 117 5.03 6.71 14.93
C PRO A 117 5.42 5.23 15.03
N TYR A 118 6.44 4.84 14.29
CA TYR A 118 7.00 3.50 14.40
C TYR A 118 7.53 3.31 15.83
N ALA A 119 6.87 2.45 16.60
CA ALA A 119 7.35 2.01 17.90
C ALA A 119 8.15 0.73 17.70
N ASN A 120 9.46 0.79 17.95
CA ASN A 120 10.26 -0.42 18.02
C ASN A 120 9.92 -1.16 19.33
N THR A 121 9.04 -2.15 19.23
CA THR A 121 8.57 -2.95 20.38
C THR A 121 9.47 -4.16 20.65
N LEU A 122 10.66 -4.24 20.05
CA LEU A 122 11.66 -5.26 20.37
C LEU A 122 12.29 -5.00 21.75
N GLU A 123 11.47 -5.05 22.80
CA GLU A 123 11.95 -5.03 24.17
C GLU A 123 12.53 -6.42 24.52
N ASN A 124 13.77 -6.44 25.00
CA ASN A 124 14.37 -7.55 25.76
C ASN A 124 14.56 -8.92 25.08
N ILE A 125 14.60 -9.03 23.75
CA ILE A 125 15.09 -10.28 23.13
C ILE A 125 16.61 -10.34 23.19
N ARG A 126 17.14 -10.84 24.32
CA ARG A 126 18.56 -11.16 24.49
C ARG A 126 18.85 -12.43 23.68
N GLN A 127 19.27 -12.26 22.43
CA GLN A 127 19.68 -13.34 21.49
C GLN A 127 18.53 -14.16 20.89
N PRO A 128 17.73 -13.61 19.96
CA PRO A 128 16.78 -14.43 19.21
C PRO A 128 17.48 -15.51 18.39
N TYR A 129 16.79 -16.61 18.09
CA TYR A 129 17.32 -17.58 17.12
C TYR A 129 17.46 -16.96 15.71
N ALA A 130 16.45 -16.21 15.28
CA ALA A 130 16.41 -15.51 14.02
C ALA A 130 15.50 -14.28 14.07
N TYR A 131 15.74 -13.32 13.18
CA TYR A 131 14.81 -12.25 12.86
C TYR A 131 14.05 -12.60 11.58
N LEU A 132 12.75 -12.34 11.58
CA LEU A 132 11.86 -12.57 10.44
C LEU A 132 11.36 -11.23 9.91
N SER A 133 11.36 -11.07 8.59
CA SER A 133 10.76 -9.93 7.90
C SER A 133 9.89 -10.45 6.77
N GLU A 134 8.60 -10.10 6.80
CA GLU A 134 7.69 -10.40 5.70
C GLU A 134 8.16 -9.71 4.41
N TRP A 135 7.80 -10.30 3.27
CA TRP A 135 8.13 -9.76 1.95
C TRP A 135 6.84 -9.31 1.26
N SER A 136 6.57 -8.01 1.29
CA SER A 136 5.28 -7.48 0.84
C SER A 136 5.38 -6.27 -0.08
N SER A 137 6.53 -5.58 -0.10
CA SER A 137 6.69 -4.27 -0.73
C SER A 137 8.12 -4.02 -1.22
N MET A 138 8.28 -2.96 -2.02
CA MET A 138 9.61 -2.51 -2.47
C MET A 138 10.49 -1.99 -1.32
N ALA A 139 9.87 -1.58 -0.20
CA ALA A 139 10.62 -1.20 1.00
C ALA A 139 11.41 -2.39 1.56
N ASP A 140 10.83 -3.60 1.51
CA ASP A 140 11.47 -4.84 1.97
C ASP A 140 12.67 -5.20 1.08
N ALA A 141 12.57 -4.95 -0.23
CA ALA A 141 13.67 -5.11 -1.17
C ALA A 141 14.84 -4.15 -0.88
N ARG A 142 14.54 -2.87 -0.59
CA ARG A 142 15.55 -1.88 -0.20
C ARG A 142 16.20 -2.24 1.14
N PHE A 143 15.40 -2.69 2.09
CA PHE A 143 15.87 -3.18 3.39
C PHE A 143 16.84 -4.36 3.22
N LEU A 144 16.45 -5.38 2.45
CA LEU A 144 17.32 -6.53 2.15
C LEU A 144 18.61 -6.09 1.46
N ALA A 145 18.54 -5.20 0.47
CA ALA A 145 19.71 -4.69 -0.24
C ALA A 145 20.70 -3.99 0.72
N ALA A 146 20.20 -3.15 1.62
CA ALA A 146 21.02 -2.49 2.63
C ALA A 146 21.69 -3.50 3.58
N LEU A 147 20.99 -4.54 3.99
CA LEU A 147 21.55 -5.61 4.83
C LEU A 147 22.64 -6.39 4.11
N LEU A 148 22.42 -6.78 2.85
CA LEU A 148 23.40 -7.50 2.03
C LEU A 148 24.67 -6.66 1.81
N GLN A 149 24.53 -5.35 1.57
CA GLN A 149 25.68 -4.43 1.45
C GLN A 149 26.50 -4.33 2.75
N ASN A 150 25.87 -4.55 3.91
CA ASN A 150 26.54 -4.61 5.21
C ASN A 150 27.05 -6.02 5.57
N GLY A 151 26.97 -6.97 4.62
CA GLY A 151 27.45 -8.33 4.78
C GLY A 151 26.56 -9.20 5.68
N ILE A 152 25.32 -8.80 5.93
CA ILE A 152 24.33 -9.63 6.63
C ILE A 152 23.80 -10.69 5.65
N LYS A 153 23.87 -11.95 6.06
CA LYS A 153 23.36 -13.09 5.31
C LYS A 153 21.86 -13.25 5.57
N ALA A 154 21.10 -13.34 4.49
CA ALA A 154 19.67 -13.59 4.50
C ALA A 154 19.36 -14.97 3.90
N ARG A 155 18.34 -15.63 4.45
CA ARG A 155 17.64 -16.75 3.83
C ARG A 155 16.21 -16.33 3.55
N PHE A 156 15.46 -17.13 2.79
CA PHE A 156 14.04 -16.90 2.55
C PHE A 156 13.26 -18.20 2.72
N ALA A 157 12.01 -18.09 3.14
CA ALA A 157 11.09 -19.21 3.24
C ALA A 157 10.58 -19.60 1.85
N THR A 158 10.69 -20.88 1.46
CA THR A 158 10.16 -21.39 0.19
C THR A 158 8.67 -21.69 0.23
N GLY A 159 8.08 -21.76 1.43
CA GLY A 159 6.66 -22.01 1.67
C GLY A 159 6.18 -21.30 2.94
N PRO A 160 4.86 -21.21 3.15
CA PRO A 160 4.31 -20.59 4.35
C PRO A 160 4.63 -21.42 5.60
N PHE A 161 4.78 -20.75 6.74
CA PHE A 161 5.06 -21.38 8.03
C PHE A 161 4.51 -20.56 9.19
N THR A 162 4.38 -21.17 10.37
CA THR A 162 3.86 -20.52 11.57
C THR A 162 4.87 -20.63 12.70
N VAL A 163 5.15 -19.51 13.38
CA VAL A 163 6.00 -19.45 14.58
C VAL A 163 5.32 -18.54 15.60
N ASP A 164 5.28 -18.96 16.86
CA ASP A 164 4.67 -18.21 17.98
C ASP A 164 3.23 -17.73 17.70
N GLY A 165 2.45 -18.57 16.99
CA GLY A 165 1.07 -18.25 16.61
C GLY A 165 0.93 -17.20 15.50
N ARG A 166 2.04 -16.71 14.92
CA ARG A 166 2.05 -15.82 13.75
C ARG A 166 2.36 -16.62 12.48
N GLN A 167 1.53 -16.42 11.47
CA GLN A 167 1.72 -16.99 10.15
C GLN A 167 2.62 -16.08 9.32
N TYR A 168 3.53 -16.70 8.57
CA TYR A 168 4.43 -16.05 7.62
C TYR A 168 4.27 -16.71 6.26
N GLU A 169 4.17 -15.89 5.23
CA GLU A 169 4.00 -16.37 3.86
C GLU A 169 5.34 -16.80 3.23
N ALA A 170 5.24 -17.52 2.11
CA ALA A 170 6.40 -17.81 1.26
C ALA A 170 7.10 -16.51 0.84
N GLY A 171 8.43 -16.52 0.83
CA GLY A 171 9.26 -15.34 0.54
C GLY A 171 9.69 -14.55 1.78
N THR A 172 9.14 -14.84 2.96
CA THR A 172 9.58 -14.24 4.23
C THR A 172 11.09 -14.36 4.39
N LEU A 173 11.76 -13.24 4.67
CA LEU A 173 13.19 -13.15 4.88
C LEU A 173 13.54 -13.61 6.30
N VAL A 174 14.59 -14.44 6.40
CA VAL A 174 15.06 -15.04 7.64
C VAL A 174 16.52 -14.68 7.85
N PHE A 175 16.80 -13.98 8.95
CA PHE A 175 18.14 -13.60 9.37
C PHE A 175 18.51 -14.38 10.63
N THR A 176 19.17 -15.52 10.45
CA THR A 176 19.58 -16.34 11.60
C THR A 176 20.75 -15.69 12.33
N LEU A 177 20.75 -15.79 13.65
CA LEU A 177 21.88 -15.31 14.45
C LEU A 177 23.13 -16.16 14.18
N ALA A 178 22.96 -17.45 13.85
CA ALA A 178 24.05 -18.37 13.51
C ALA A 178 24.81 -17.96 12.24
N ASP A 179 24.12 -17.57 11.16
CA ASP A 179 24.76 -17.15 9.91
C ASP A 179 25.45 -15.76 10.03
N ASN A 180 25.07 -14.98 11.05
CA ASN A 180 25.44 -13.58 11.24
C ASN A 180 26.19 -13.30 12.55
N ARG A 181 26.86 -14.30 13.14
CA ARG A 181 27.75 -14.10 14.29
C ARG A 181 28.99 -13.33 13.84
N LYS A 182 29.10 -12.07 14.26
CA LYS A 182 30.37 -11.32 14.28
C LYS A 182 30.73 -11.03 15.72
#